data_AF-A0A352VSH0-F1
#
_entry.id   AF-A0A352VSH0-F1
#
_cell.length_a   1.000
_cell.length_b   1.000
_cell.length_c   1.000
_cell.angle_alpha   90.00
_cell.angle_beta   90.00
_cell.angle_gamma   90.00
#
_symmetry.space_group_name_H-M   'P 1'
#
loop_
_entity.id
_entity.type
_entity.pdbx_description
1 polymer ?
#
loop_
_entity_poly.entity_id
_entity_poly.type
_entity_poly.pdbx_seq_one_letter_code
_entity_poly.pdbx_strand_id
1 'polypeptide(L)' 'MRILFWGTPAFAVPSLRALHDEGIEVVGVVTQPDRPA' A
#
# COMPACT_ATOMS: atom_id res chain seq x y z
N MET A 1 6.91 -13.65 -5.64
CA MET A 1 7.37 -12.36 -6.23
C MET A 1 7.28 -11.32 -5.14
N ARG A 2 8.33 -10.51 -4.95
CA ARG A 2 8.41 -9.51 -3.87
C ARG A 2 8.15 -8.13 -4.44
N ILE A 3 7.22 -7.37 -3.88
CA ILE A 3 6.85 -6.04 -4.40
C ILE A 3 6.94 -4.96 -3.32
N LEU A 4 7.25 -3.74 -3.75
CA LEU A 4 7.15 -2.53 -2.94
C LEU A 4 5.88 -1.79 -3.35
N PHE A 5 4.98 -1.51 -2.40
CA PHE A 5 3.73 -0.82 -2.69
C PHE A 5 3.88 0.68 -2.46
N TRP A 6 3.57 1.49 -3.48
CA TRP A 6 3.62 2.95 -3.39
C TRP A 6 2.20 3.49 -3.54
N GLY A 7 1.64 4.02 -2.44
CA GLY A 7 0.25 4.44 -2.42
C GLY A 7 -0.05 5.42 -1.30
N THR A 8 -0.98 6.33 -1.56
CA THR A 8 -1.51 7.34 -0.65
C THR A 8 -2.85 7.78 -1.24
N PRO A 9 -3.85 8.25 -0.49
CA PRO A 9 -4.22 8.06 0.92
C PRO A 9 -5.27 6.93 0.98
N ALA A 10 -6.46 7.13 1.55
CA ALA A 10 -7.53 6.13 1.64
C ALA A 10 -7.88 5.45 0.29
N PHE A 11 -7.67 6.14 -0.83
CA PHE A 11 -7.88 5.60 -2.18
C PHE A 11 -6.95 4.42 -2.53
N ALA A 12 -5.75 4.34 -1.95
CA ALA A 12 -4.80 3.27 -2.23
C ALA A 12 -5.03 2.01 -1.36
N VAL A 13 -5.87 2.10 -0.33
CA VAL A 13 -6.10 0.98 0.60
C VAL A 13 -6.78 -0.23 -0.06
N PRO A 14 -7.79 -0.07 -0.95
CA PRO A 14 -8.43 -1.23 -1.59
C PRO A 14 -7.47 -2.07 -2.43
N SER A 15 -6.56 -1.43 -3.18
CA SER A 15 -5.57 -2.16 -3.98
C SER A 15 -4.51 -2.83 -3.13
N LEU A 16 -4.06 -2.20 -2.03
CA LEU A 16 -3.16 -2.85 -1.08
C LEU A 16 -3.78 -4.11 -0.45
N ARG A 17 -5.08 -4.07 -0.12
CA ARG A 17 -5.81 -5.22 0.42
C ARG A 17 -5.94 -6.34 -0.61
N ALA A 18 -6.30 -6.02 -1.86
CA ALA A 18 -6.38 -7.02 -2.92
C ALA A 18 -5.04 -7.77 -3.11
N LEU A 19 -3.91 -7.05 -3.10
CA LEU A 19 -2.58 -7.67 -3.18
C LEU A 19 -2.30 -8.61 -2.00
N HIS A 20 -2.72 -8.22 -0.79
CA HIS A 20 -2.58 -9.05 0.40
C HIS A 20 -3.45 -10.31 0.34
N ASP A 21 -4.71 -10.17 -0.09
CA ASP A 21 -5.67 -11.26 -0.19
C ASP A 21 -5.26 -12.29 -1.27
N GLU A 22 -4.58 -11.84 -2.33
CA GLU A 22 -3.98 -12.70 -3.35
C GLU A 22 -2.68 -13.39 -2.89
N GLY A 23 -2.21 -13.13 -1.67
CA GLY A 23 -0.99 -13.71 -1.10
C GLY A 23 0.30 -13.17 -1.72
N ILE A 24 0.26 -11.97 -2.32
CA ILE A 24 1.44 -11.34 -2.89
C ILE A 24 2.30 -10.78 -1.75
N GLU A 25 3.61 -11.07 -1.80
CA GLU A 25 4.56 -10.61 -0.79
C GLU A 25 4.90 -9.12 -0.98
N VAL A 26 4.19 -8.26 -0.24
CA VAL A 26 4.51 -6.83 -0.12
C VAL A 26 5.58 -6.64 0.95
N VAL A 27 6.79 -6.28 0.54
CA VAL A 27 7.94 -6.15 1.46
C VAL A 27 8.03 -4.78 2.13
N GLY A 28 7.23 -3.81 1.68
CA GLY A 28 7.20 -2.47 2.25
C GLY A 28 6.15 -1.60 1.57
N VAL A 29 5.79 -0.51 2.26
CA VAL A 29 4.82 0.49 1.80
C VAL A 29 5.47 1.86 1.86
N VAL A 30 5.35 2.63 0.77
CA VAL A 30 5.69 4.04 0.72
C VAL A 30 4.40 4.84 0.62
N THR A 31 4.20 5.77 1.55
CA THR A 31 3.04 6.67 1.62
C THR A 31 3.50 8.10 1.88
N GLN A 32 2.67 9.08 1.53
CA GLN A 32 2.88 10.46 1.96
C GLN A 32 2.71 10.56 3.48
N PRO A 33 3.46 11.47 4.13
CA PRO A 33 3.24 11.81 5.53
C PRO A 33 1.87 12.46 5.72
N ASP A 34 1.36 12.40 6.95
CA ASP A 34 0.14 13.09 7.32
C ASP A 34 0.26 14.60 7.05
N ARG A 35 -0.78 15.20 6.47
CA ARG A 35 -0.81 16.65 6.26
C ARG A 35 -1.03 17.36 7.60
N PRO A 36 -0.34 18.49 7.86
CA PRO A 36 -0.66 19.33 9.01
C PRO A 36 -2.13 19.76 8.96
N ALA A 37 -2.80 19.74 10.11
CA ALA A 37 -4.17 20.22 10.28
C ALA A 37 -4.24 21.75 10.31
#